data_AF-A0A3R7FAT1-F1
#
_entry.id   AF-A0A3R7FAT1-F1
#
_cell.length_a   1.000
_cell.length_b   1.000
_cell.length_c   1.000
_cell.angle_alpha   90.00
_cell.angle_beta   90.00
_cell.angle_gamma   90.00
#
_symmetry.space_group_name_H-M   'P 1'
#
loop_
_entity.id
_entity.type
_entity.pdbx_description
1 polymer ?
#
loop_
_entity_poly.entity_id
_entity_poly.type
_entity_poly.pdbx_seq_one_letter_code
_entity_poly.pdbx_strand_id
1 'polypeptide(L)' 'MIIPVRCFTCGKLIGDKWKEFSRRVKNGEHPGKVLDDLGITRYCCRRMLLSHVEIIDEVIRFYGGKTIEEEG' A
#
# COMPACT_ATOMS: atom_id res chain seq x y z
N MET A 1 4.64 7.78 3.78
CA MET A 1 4.06 7.39 5.08
C MET A 1 3.36 6.05 4.90
N ILE A 2 3.09 5.29 5.97
CA ILE A 2 2.43 3.97 5.89
C ILE A 2 0.97 4.12 5.40
N ILE A 3 0.44 3.10 4.72
CA ILE A 3 -0.95 3.05 4.26
C ILE A 3 -1.93 3.20 5.44
N PRO A 4 -3.06 3.93 5.29
CA PRO A 4 -4.09 3.94 6.32
C PRO A 4 -4.64 2.54 6.59
N VAL A 5 -4.80 2.21 7.87
CA VAL A 5 -5.37 0.92 8.32
C VAL A 5 -6.78 0.71 7.76
N ARG A 6 -7.59 1.78 7.74
CA ARG A 6 -8.98 1.79 7.24
C ARG A 6 -9.17 2.88 6.19
N CYS A 7 -10.09 2.68 5.26
CA CYS A 7 -10.46 3.70 4.29
C CYS A 7 -11.10 4.93 4.97
N PHE A 8 -10.65 6.12 4.57
CA PHE A 8 -11.15 7.39 5.12
C PHE A 8 -12.64 7.67 4.87
N THR A 9 -13.25 7.02 3.88
CA THR A 9 -14.67 7.23 3.54
C THR A 9 -15.55 6.09 4.05
N CYS A 10 -15.20 4.84 3.72
CA CYS A 10 -16.04 3.68 4.00
C CYS A 10 -15.73 3.01 5.36
N GLY A 11 -14.61 3.35 6.00
CA GLY A 11 -14.15 2.70 7.23
C GLY A 11 -13.73 1.23 7.08
N LYS A 12 -13.85 0.63 5.88
CA LYS A 12 -13.44 -0.75 5.60
C LYS A 12 -11.94 -0.91 5.83
N LEU A 13 -11.53 -2.08 6.34
CA LEU A 13 -10.12 -2.47 6.48
C LEU A 13 -9.45 -2.54 5.09
N ILE A 14 -8.31 -1.88 4.95
CA ILE A 14 -7.53 -1.80 3.71
C ILE A 14 -6.03 -2.03 3.94
N GLY A 15 -5.49 -1.69 5.11
CA GLY A 15 -4.05 -1.78 5.37
C GLY A 15 -3.48 -3.21 5.28
N ASP A 16 -4.30 -4.23 5.51
CA ASP A 16 -3.95 -5.65 5.37
C ASP A 16 -3.67 -6.06 3.91
N LYS A 17 -4.22 -5.32 2.93
CA LYS A 17 -4.16 -5.67 1.51
C LYS A 17 -3.05 -4.98 0.72
N TRP A 18 -2.39 -3.98 1.31
CA TRP A 18 -1.38 -3.17 0.61
C TRP A 18 -0.21 -3.98 0.09
N LYS A 19 0.40 -4.81 0.94
CA LYS A 19 1.60 -5.58 0.59
C LYS A 19 1.36 -6.47 -0.64
N GLU A 20 0.21 -7.15 -0.65
CA GLU A 20 -0.17 -8.03 -1.77
C GLU A 20 -0.48 -7.24 -3.04
N PHE A 21 -1.23 -6.14 -2.92
CA PHE A 21 -1.52 -5.24 -4.05
C PHE A 21 -0.23 -4.69 -4.67
N SER A 22 0.66 -4.15 -3.84
CA SER A 22 1.95 -3.58 -4.26
C SER A 22 2.84 -4.62 -4.94
N ARG A 23 2.92 -5.84 -4.37
CA ARG A 23 3.68 -6.96 -4.95
C ARG A 23 3.18 -7.33 -6.36
N ARG A 24 1.88 -7.53 -6.53
CA ARG A 24 1.30 -7.92 -7.84
C ARG A 24 1.43 -6.83 -8.90
N VAL A 25 1.20 -5.58 -8.51
CA VAL A 25 1.37 -4.43 -9.43
C VAL A 25 2.84 -4.26 -9.83
N LYS A 26 3.79 -4.43 -8.89
CA LYS A 26 5.24 -4.43 -9.19
C LYS A 26 5.63 -5.58 -10.13
N ASN A 27 4.96 -6.73 -10.04
CA ASN A 27 5.15 -7.85 -10.96
C ASN A 27 4.52 -7.64 -12.35
N GLY A 28 3.88 -6.49 -12.60
CA GLY A 28 3.31 -6.14 -13.89
C GLY A 28 1.83 -6.50 -14.07
N GLU A 29 1.14 -6.97 -13.03
CA GLU A 29 -0.31 -7.20 -13.11
C GLU A 29 -1.08 -5.87 -13.16
N HIS A 30 -2.17 -5.84 -13.94
CA HIS A 30 -2.99 -4.64 -14.08
C HIS A 30 -3.68 -4.29 -12.74
N PRO A 31 -3.48 -3.07 -12.19
CA PRO A 31 -3.98 -2.69 -10.86
C PRO A 31 -5.49 -2.91 -10.67
N GLY A 32 -6.27 -2.68 -11.73
CA GLY A 32 -7.72 -2.91 -11.70
C GLY A 32 -8.09 -4.37 -11.38
N LYS A 33 -7.43 -5.33 -12.06
CA LYS A 33 -7.69 -6.77 -11.86
C LYS A 33 -7.27 -7.21 -10.47
N VAL A 34 -6.11 -6.74 -10.00
CA VAL A 34 -5.63 -7.02 -8.64
C VAL A 34 -6.62 -6.53 -7.58
N LEU A 35 -7.20 -5.34 -7.75
CA LEU A 35 -8.22 -4.81 -6.83
C LEU A 35 -9.50 -5.64 -6.83
N ASP A 36 -9.90 -6.16 -7.99
CA ASP A 36 -11.06 -7.02 -8.15
C ASP A 36 -10.82 -8.37 -7.44
N ASP A 37 -9.66 -8.99 -7.67
CA ASP A 37 -9.25 -10.25 -7.05
C ASP A 37 -9.13 -10.14 -5.52
N LEU A 38 -8.69 -8.98 -5.02
CA LEU A 38 -8.62 -8.68 -3.58
C LEU A 38 -10.00 -8.35 -2.96
N GLY A 39 -11.09 -8.39 -3.73
CA GLY A 39 -12.46 -8.15 -3.27
C GLY A 39 -12.73 -6.69 -2.86
N ILE A 40 -12.02 -5.74 -3.47
CA ILE A 40 -12.16 -4.30 -3.19
C ILE A 40 -13.06 -3.70 -4.26
N THR A 41 -14.37 -3.76 -4.06
CA THR A 41 -15.35 -3.30 -5.07
C THR A 41 -15.57 -1.79 -5.06
N ARG A 42 -15.68 -1.17 -3.88
CA ARG A 42 -16.01 0.25 -3.73
C ARG A 42 -14.86 1.18 -4.13
N TYR A 43 -15.15 2.14 -5.00
CA TYR A 43 -14.18 3.13 -5.50
C TYR A 43 -13.46 3.90 -4.38
N CYS A 44 -14.18 4.24 -3.31
CA CYS A 44 -13.63 4.99 -2.18
C CYS A 44 -12.56 4.21 -1.40
N CYS A 45 -12.67 2.88 -1.37
CA CYS A 45 -11.67 2.03 -0.76
C CYS A 45 -10.55 1.67 -1.79
N ARG A 46 -10.84 1.61 -3.10
CA ARG A 46 -9.83 1.45 -4.18
C ARG A 46 -8.84 2.62 -4.27
N ARG A 47 -9.33 3.87 -4.19
CA ARG A 47 -8.47 5.06 -4.26
C ARG A 47 -7.40 5.09 -3.15
N MET A 48 -7.66 4.42 -2.02
CA MET A 48 -6.69 4.32 -0.93
C MET A 48 -5.47 3.49 -1.30
N LEU A 49 -5.60 2.52 -2.20
CA LEU A 49 -4.49 1.70 -2.69
C LEU A 49 -3.85 2.33 -3.94
N LEU A 50 -4.67 2.81 -4.88
CA LEU A 50 -4.17 3.37 -6.14
C LEU A 50 -3.31 4.63 -5.95
N SER A 51 -3.65 5.47 -4.98
CA SER A 51 -2.96 6.74 -4.73
C SER A 51 -1.99 6.70 -3.54
N HIS A 52 -1.72 5.52 -2.98
CA HIS A 52 -0.81 5.41 -1.86
C HIS A 52 0.65 5.45 -2.31
N VAL A 53 1.46 6.24 -1.60
CA VAL A 53 2.91 6.33 -1.79
C VAL A 53 3.59 6.07 -0.46
N GLU A 54 4.45 5.05 -0.44
CA GLU A 54 5.12 4.54 0.76
C GLU A 54 6.42 5.31 1.04
N ILE A 55 6.28 6.57 1.48
CA ILE A 55 7.43 7.47 1.79
C ILE A 55 8.10 7.14 3.15
N ILE A 56 7.64 6.10 3.86
CA ILE A 56 8.16 5.84 5.22
C ILE A 56 9.63 5.44 5.20
N ASP A 57 10.03 4.67 4.19
CA ASP A 57 11.41 4.18 4.03
C ASP A 57 12.40 5.33 3.81
N GLU A 58 11.96 6.38 3.11
CA GLU A 58 12.77 7.59 2.89
C GLU A 58 12.92 8.40 4.17
N VAL A 59 11.85 8.56 4.95
CA VAL A 59 11.86 9.33 6.20
C VAL A 59 12.69 8.65 7.29
N ILE A 60 12.63 7.31 7.38
CA ILE A 60 13.41 6.53 8.34
C ILE A 60 14.92 6.77 8.16
N ARG A 61 15.41 6.99 6.93
CA ARG A 61 16.84 7.27 6.67
C ARG A 61 17.35 8.54 7.37
N PHE A 62 16.47 9.49 7.67
CA PHE A 62 16.85 10.77 8.29
C PHE A 62 16.66 10.79 9.81
N TYR A 63 15.59 10.16 10.31
CA TYR A 63 15.21 10.23 11.73
C TYR A 63 15.41 8.92 12.50
N GLY A 64 15.57 7.80 11.80
CA GLY A 64 15.88 6.50 12.38
C GLY A 64 17.38 6.36 12.59
N GLY A 65 17.86 6.73 13.77
CA GLY A 65 19.25 6.51 14.14
C GLY A 65 19.59 5.01 14.21
N LYS A 66 20.02 4.45 13.06
CA LYS A 66 20.99 3.35 12.82
C LYS A 66 20.58 2.40 11.68
N THR A 67 21.52 2.27 10.73
CA THR A 67 21.86 1.11 9.88
C THR A 67 20.72 0.15 9.54
N ILE A 68 20.18 0.28 8.33
CA ILE A 68 19.63 -0.88 7.62
C ILE A 68 20.64 -1.18 6.53
N GLU A 69 21.49 -2.17 6.79
CA GLU A 69 22.27 -2.86 5.76
C GLU A 69 21.31 -3.30 4.65
N GLU A 70 21.78 -3.16 3.42
CA GLU A 70 21.12 -3.61 2.21
C GLU A 70 20.66 -5.08 2.37
N GLU A 71 19.35 -5.32 2.40
CA GLU A 71 18.80 -6.66 2.18
C GLU A 71 18.34 -6.78 0.73
N GLY A 72 19.15 -7.52 -0.04
CA GLY A 72 18.71 -8.58 -0.98
C GLY A 72 17.82 -8.23 -2.15
#